data_AF-A0A353LPN4-F1
#
_entry.id   AF-A0A353LPN4-F1
#
_cell.length_a   1.000
_cell.length_b   1.000
_cell.length_c   1.000
_cell.angle_alpha   90.00
_cell.angle_beta   90.00
_cell.angle_gamma   90.00
#
_symmetry.space_group_name_H-M   'P 1'
#
loop_
_entity.id
_entity.type
_entity.pdbx_description
1 polymer ?
#
loop_
_entity_poly.entity_id
_entity_poly.type
_entity_poly.pdbx_seq_one_letter_code
_entity_poly.pdbx_strand_id
1 'polypeptide(L)'
;MSEAIDQDSEVEAEDDEKIASVGTVGRFLRWWGLTLRSMLPHQIAVWLGLARDRILLVPEKQGFLLQHMRGRQTTTIGSVSKSSPETANQKLLTVLANQLEQGAEAVLSLPADMGLQRLAEMDAASLKKGRRAFDDEIERQTPFAPDKVDFGYAVTGKADARGKVPVAFTVIPTAAVEEVLA
;
A
#
# COMPACT_ATOMS: atom_id res chain seq x y z
N MET A 1 49.64 -43.44 47.65
CA MET A 1 50.12 -43.99 46.36
C MET A 1 49.09 -43.57 45.32
N SER A 2 49.54 -42.89 44.26
CA SER A 2 48.85 -42.36 43.05
C SER A 2 47.38 -42.74 42.83
N GLU A 3 46.46 -41.84 42.49
CA GLU A 3 46.28 -41.09 41.21
C GLU A 3 45.23 -39.97 41.51
N ALA A 4 45.47 -38.69 41.25
CA ALA A 4 45.42 -37.99 39.96
C ALA A 4 44.00 -37.86 39.35
N ILE A 5 43.44 -36.65 39.52
CA ILE A 5 42.75 -35.84 38.50
C ILE A 5 41.65 -36.53 37.67
N ASP A 6 40.38 -36.25 37.98
CA ASP A 6 39.43 -35.76 36.97
C ASP A 6 38.17 -35.21 37.68
N GLN A 7 38.10 -33.90 37.86
CA GLN A 7 36.90 -33.25 38.40
C GLN A 7 36.84 -31.81 37.88
N ASP A 8 36.88 -31.66 36.55
CA ASP A 8 36.82 -30.35 35.92
C ASP A 8 36.23 -30.44 34.51
N SER A 9 35.00 -30.93 34.34
CA SER A 9 34.32 -30.96 33.03
C SER A 9 32.81 -31.29 33.11
N GLU A 10 31.98 -30.61 33.93
CA GLU A 10 30.51 -30.85 33.81
C GLU A 10 29.58 -29.75 34.33
N VAL A 11 29.87 -28.46 34.09
CA VAL A 11 28.94 -27.38 34.49
C VAL A 11 28.66 -26.32 33.40
N GLU A 12 29.32 -26.35 32.24
CA GLU A 12 29.31 -25.18 31.34
C GLU A 12 28.46 -25.30 30.05
N ALA A 13 27.45 -26.18 30.03
CA ALA A 13 26.69 -26.45 28.79
C ALA A 13 25.16 -26.24 28.86
N GLU A 14 24.61 -25.63 29.92
CA GLU A 14 23.13 -25.54 30.06
C GLU A 14 22.54 -24.12 30.02
N ASP A 15 23.35 -23.06 30.08
CA ASP A 15 22.82 -21.68 30.18
C ASP A 15 22.81 -20.87 28.87
N ASP A 16 23.51 -21.30 27.82
CA ASP A 16 23.58 -20.57 26.54
C ASP A 16 22.37 -20.79 25.60
N GLU A 17 21.55 -21.82 25.85
CA GLU A 17 20.42 -22.15 24.96
C GLU A 17 19.18 -21.27 25.18
N LYS A 18 19.04 -20.62 26.34
CA LYS A 18 17.80 -19.88 26.67
C LYS A 18 17.75 -18.46 26.10
N ILE A 19 18.89 -17.84 25.80
CA ILE A 19 18.96 -16.42 25.40
C ILE A 19 18.64 -16.22 23.90
N ALA A 20 18.79 -17.25 23.07
CA ALA A 20 18.50 -17.18 21.63
C ALA A 20 16.99 -17.23 21.26
N SER A 21 16.13 -17.67 22.19
CA SER A 21 14.71 -17.88 21.91
C SER A 21 13.87 -16.59 21.91
N VAL A 22 14.23 -15.61 22.75
CA VAL A 22 13.42 -14.38 22.96
C VAL A 22 13.43 -13.46 21.73
N GLY A 23 14.58 -13.33 21.07
CA GLY A 23 14.70 -12.55 19.82
C GLY A 23 13.96 -13.20 18.64
N THR A 24 13.93 -14.53 18.59
CA THR A 24 13.30 -15.30 17.52
C THR A 24 11.78 -15.28 17.63
N VAL A 25 11.23 -15.42 18.84
CA VAL A 25 9.78 -15.36 19.09
C VAL A 25 9.23 -13.96 18.80
N GLY A 26 9.92 -12.90 19.21
CA GLY A 26 9.50 -11.52 18.90
C GLY A 26 9.48 -11.23 17.39
N ARG A 27 10.49 -11.72 16.65
CA ARG A 27 10.58 -11.56 15.20
C ARG A 27 9.54 -12.43 14.46
N PHE A 28 9.27 -13.63 14.96
CA PHE A 28 8.21 -14.51 14.49
C PHE A 28 6.84 -13.87 14.69
N LEU A 29 6.52 -13.38 15.89
CA LEU A 29 5.25 -12.69 16.19
C LEU A 29 5.09 -11.40 15.39
N ARG A 30 6.17 -10.65 15.14
CA ARG A 30 6.12 -9.46 14.29
C ARG A 30 5.83 -9.80 12.83
N TRP A 31 6.45 -10.85 12.30
CA TRP A 31 6.18 -11.35 10.95
C TRP A 31 4.76 -11.94 10.82
N TRP A 32 4.32 -12.71 11.83
CA TRP A 32 2.96 -13.27 11.90
C TRP A 32 1.91 -12.17 11.98
N GLY A 33 2.15 -11.13 12.78
CA GLY A 33 1.28 -9.96 12.89
C GLY A 33 1.18 -9.20 11.57
N LEU A 34 2.29 -9.04 10.83
CA LEU A 34 2.27 -8.40 9.51
C LEU A 34 1.44 -9.22 8.50
N THR A 35 1.61 -10.54 8.50
CA THR A 35 0.93 -11.45 7.57
C THR A 35 -0.56 -11.51 7.87
N LEU A 36 -0.96 -11.69 9.15
CA LEU A 36 -2.35 -11.65 9.56
C LEU A 36 -3.01 -10.30 9.24
N ARG A 37 -2.30 -9.19 9.48
CA ARG A 37 -2.81 -7.85 9.17
C ARG A 37 -3.00 -7.62 7.67
N SER A 38 -2.21 -8.27 6.81
CA SER A 38 -2.41 -8.23 5.36
C SER A 38 -3.64 -9.01 4.87
N MET A 39 -4.10 -9.98 5.66
CA MET A 39 -5.28 -10.80 5.39
C MET A 39 -6.57 -10.24 6.00
N LEU A 40 -6.48 -9.17 6.81
CA LEU A 40 -7.67 -8.61 7.46
C LEU A 40 -8.55 -7.86 6.45
N PRO A 41 -9.85 -8.19 6.34
CA PRO A 41 -10.81 -7.41 5.60
C PRO A 41 -10.79 -5.94 6.05
N HIS A 42 -10.88 -5.00 5.11
CA HIS A 42 -10.81 -3.57 5.37
C HIS A 42 -11.75 -3.09 6.49
N GLN A 43 -12.95 -3.67 6.59
CA GLN A 43 -13.92 -3.35 7.64
C GLN A 43 -13.41 -3.69 9.05
N ILE A 44 -12.74 -4.83 9.21
CA ILE A 44 -12.17 -5.28 10.48
C ILE A 44 -10.91 -4.46 10.80
N ALA A 45 -10.10 -4.15 9.78
CA ALA A 45 -8.94 -3.28 9.95
C ALA A 45 -9.33 -1.88 10.43
N VAL A 46 -10.41 -1.28 9.88
CA VAL A 46 -10.95 0.00 10.34
C VAL A 46 -11.47 -0.09 11.78
N TRP A 47 -12.22 -1.14 12.11
CA TRP A 47 -12.80 -1.31 13.44
C TRP A 47 -11.75 -1.51 14.54
N LEU A 48 -10.65 -2.19 14.23
CA LEU A 48 -9.52 -2.41 15.14
C LEU A 48 -8.51 -1.25 15.16
N GLY A 49 -8.75 -0.15 14.43
CA GLY A 49 -7.78 0.95 14.30
C GLY A 49 -6.49 0.55 13.58
N LEU A 50 -6.50 -0.58 12.86
CA LEU A 50 -5.39 -1.12 12.07
C LEU A 50 -5.41 -0.66 10.62
N ALA A 51 -6.45 0.07 10.20
CA ALA A 51 -6.51 0.69 8.89
C ALA A 51 -5.32 1.65 8.73
N ARG A 52 -4.59 1.52 7.63
CA ARG A 52 -3.49 2.43 7.33
C ARG A 52 -4.03 3.84 7.22
N ASP A 53 -3.54 4.73 8.06
CA ASP A 53 -3.67 6.17 7.85
C ASP A 53 -3.03 6.48 6.49
N ARG A 54 -3.76 7.20 5.63
CA ARG A 54 -3.27 7.56 4.30
C ARG A 54 -3.15 9.06 4.21
N ILE A 55 -2.08 9.53 3.59
CA ILE A 55 -1.96 10.94 3.25
C ILE A 55 -2.24 11.08 1.77
N LEU A 56 -3.30 11.81 1.44
CA LEU A 56 -3.66 12.15 0.09
C LEU A 56 -2.91 13.39 -0.34
N LEU A 57 -2.21 13.27 -1.47
CA LEU A 57 -1.64 14.38 -2.22
C LEU A 57 -2.63 14.73 -3.32
N VAL A 58 -3.32 15.86 -3.21
CA VAL A 58 -4.27 16.32 -4.21
C VAL A 58 -3.61 17.44 -5.01
N PRO A 59 -3.43 17.29 -6.33
CA PRO A 59 -2.78 18.32 -7.14
C PRO A 59 -3.62 19.59 -7.20
N GLU A 60 -2.98 20.73 -7.00
CA GLU A 60 -3.52 22.08 -7.17
C GLU A 60 -2.69 22.85 -8.20
N LYS A 61 -3.18 23.99 -8.68
CA LYS A 61 -2.54 24.79 -9.74
C LYS A 61 -1.08 25.18 -9.45
N GLN A 62 -0.66 25.27 -8.19
CA GLN A 62 0.69 25.70 -7.79
C GLN A 62 1.34 24.78 -6.74
N GLY A 63 0.84 23.55 -6.59
CA GLY A 63 1.42 22.56 -5.67
C GLY A 63 0.43 21.47 -5.28
N PHE A 64 0.42 21.08 -4.01
CA PHE A 64 -0.38 19.96 -3.51
C PHE A 64 -1.12 20.31 -2.23
N LEU A 65 -2.41 20.02 -2.20
CA LEU A 65 -3.19 19.95 -0.97
C LEU A 65 -2.93 18.62 -0.29
N LEU A 66 -2.49 18.69 0.96
CA LEU A 66 -2.24 17.54 1.82
C LEU A 66 -3.48 17.25 2.66
N GLN A 67 -4.02 16.04 2.54
CA GLN A 67 -5.15 15.60 3.35
C GLN A 67 -4.82 14.30 4.07
N HIS A 68 -5.23 14.19 5.33
CA HIS A 68 -5.15 12.98 6.11
C HIS A 68 -6.46 12.20 5.96
N MET A 69 -6.40 10.99 5.43
CA MET A 69 -7.54 10.09 5.30
C MET A 69 -7.46 8.95 6.31
N ARG A 70 -8.45 8.91 7.21
CA ARG A 70 -8.65 7.83 8.18
C ARG A 70 -10.00 7.17 7.93
N GLY A 71 -9.98 5.96 7.37
CA GLY A 71 -11.19 5.28 6.94
C GLY A 71 -11.92 6.05 5.84
N ARG A 72 -13.10 6.60 6.14
CA ARG A 72 -13.90 7.44 5.22
C ARG A 72 -13.78 8.94 5.49
N GLN A 73 -13.12 9.34 6.58
CA GLN A 73 -12.98 10.75 6.93
C GLN A 73 -11.69 11.29 6.32
N THR A 74 -11.79 12.49 5.77
CA THR A 74 -10.65 13.21 5.18
C THR A 74 -10.53 14.57 5.85
N THR A 75 -9.36 14.86 6.40
CA THR A 75 -9.07 16.12 7.09
C THR A 75 -7.92 16.82 6.40
N THR A 76 -8.11 18.07 6.01
CA THR A 76 -7.04 18.88 5.40
C THR A 76 -5.95 19.19 6.42
N ILE A 77 -4.70 18.88 6.07
CA ILE A 77 -3.50 19.20 6.87
C ILE A 77 -3.00 20.60 6.49
N GLY A 78 -2.95 20.89 5.18
CA GLY A 78 -2.46 22.15 4.62
C GLY A 78 -2.20 22.04 3.13
N SER A 79 -1.78 23.13 2.49
CA SER A 79 -1.36 23.15 1.08
C SER A 79 0.12 23.50 0.99
N VAL A 80 0.86 22.73 0.20
CA VAL A 80 2.24 23.01 -0.18
C VAL A 80 2.19 23.70 -1.53
N SER A 81 2.68 24.93 -1.61
CA SER A 81 2.67 25.70 -2.85
C SER A 81 4.05 26.30 -3.11
N LYS A 82 4.44 26.43 -4.38
CA LYS A 82 5.64 27.17 -4.81
C LYS A 82 5.61 28.64 -4.38
N SER A 83 4.42 29.21 -4.17
CA SER A 83 4.23 30.59 -3.70
C SER A 83 4.16 30.76 -2.18
N SER A 84 4.15 29.66 -1.42
CA SER A 84 4.12 29.68 0.05
C SER A 84 5.51 29.97 0.62
N PRO A 85 5.63 30.65 1.78
CA PRO A 85 6.90 30.83 2.47
C PRO A 85 7.60 29.47 2.69
N GLU A 86 8.91 29.42 2.41
CA GLU A 86 9.69 28.17 2.49
C GLU A 86 9.58 27.51 3.88
N THR A 87 9.54 28.32 4.94
CA THR A 87 9.37 27.85 6.33
C THR A 87 8.02 27.19 6.60
N ALA A 88 6.95 27.59 5.90
CA ALA A 88 5.64 26.96 6.01
C ALA A 88 5.63 25.59 5.30
N ASN A 89 6.22 25.52 4.11
CA ASN A 89 6.36 24.26 3.37
C ASN A 89 7.24 23.26 4.14
N GLN A 90 8.37 23.70 4.69
CA GLN A 90 9.27 22.85 5.48
C GLN A 90 8.54 22.22 6.69
N LYS A 91 7.72 22.99 7.43
CA LYS A 91 6.92 22.44 8.54
C LYS A 91 5.96 21.35 8.08
N LEU A 92 5.27 21.56 6.95
CA LEU A 92 4.35 20.56 6.38
C LEU A 92 5.11 19.31 5.93
N LEU A 93 6.27 19.47 5.29
CA LEU A 93 7.13 18.36 4.89
C LEU A 93 7.64 17.56 6.10
N THR A 94 7.99 18.20 7.22
CA THR A 94 8.34 17.51 8.47
C THR A 94 7.15 16.70 9.01
N VAL A 95 5.93 17.27 8.99
CA VAL A 95 4.73 16.54 9.42
C VAL A 95 4.50 15.33 8.53
N LEU A 96 4.63 15.47 7.21
CA LEU A 96 4.52 14.36 6.27
C LEU A 96 5.56 13.26 6.56
N ALA A 97 6.83 13.63 6.72
CA ALA A 97 7.91 12.69 7.01
C ALA A 97 7.62 11.88 8.30
N ASN A 98 7.22 12.55 9.38
CA ASN A 98 6.87 11.90 10.64
C ASN A 98 5.70 10.92 10.51
N GLN A 99 4.69 11.26 9.70
CA GLN A 99 3.54 10.37 9.46
C GLN A 99 3.93 9.14 8.64
N LEU A 100 4.79 9.31 7.63
CA LEU A 100 5.32 8.20 6.84
C LEU A 100 6.18 7.26 7.70
N GLU A 101 7.01 7.80 8.61
CA GLU A 101 7.77 7.01 9.57
C GLU A 101 6.87 6.21 10.54
N GLN A 102 5.71 6.76 10.89
CA GLN A 102 4.70 6.07 11.70
C GLN A 102 3.90 5.01 10.92
N GLY A 103 4.20 4.84 9.63
CA GLY A 103 3.60 3.82 8.78
C GLY A 103 2.37 4.28 7.99
N ALA A 104 2.15 5.60 7.87
CA ALA A 104 1.16 6.14 6.95
C ALA A 104 1.58 5.90 5.49
N GLU A 105 0.61 5.77 4.60
CA GLU A 105 0.85 5.56 3.16
C GLU A 105 0.55 6.86 2.40
N ALA A 106 1.53 7.39 1.66
CA ALA A 106 1.30 8.52 0.75
C ALA A 106 0.63 8.04 -0.54
N VAL A 107 -0.49 8.67 -0.91
CA VAL A 107 -1.27 8.32 -2.10
C VAL A 107 -1.56 9.59 -2.89
N LEU A 108 -1.20 9.58 -4.18
CA LEU A 108 -1.59 10.64 -5.10
C LEU A 108 -3.06 10.46 -5.50
N SER A 109 -3.87 11.50 -5.27
CA SER A 109 -5.28 11.52 -5.65
C SER A 109 -5.43 12.28 -6.96
N LEU A 110 -5.63 11.56 -8.06
CA LEU A 110 -5.79 12.16 -9.38
C LEU A 110 -7.25 12.60 -9.59
N PRO A 111 -7.48 13.79 -10.19
CA PRO A 111 -8.79 14.22 -10.67
C PRO A 111 -9.44 13.19 -11.60
N ALA A 112 -10.77 13.02 -11.49
CA ALA A 112 -11.50 12.00 -12.24
C ALA A 112 -11.50 12.23 -13.76
N ASP A 113 -11.30 13.46 -14.21
CA ASP A 113 -11.22 13.87 -15.61
C ASP A 113 -9.86 13.56 -16.26
N MET A 114 -8.84 13.20 -15.49
CA MET A 114 -7.54 12.75 -16.02
C MET A 114 -7.56 11.31 -16.54
N GLY A 115 -8.61 10.55 -16.24
CA GLY A 115 -8.73 9.14 -16.58
C GLY A 115 -9.96 8.81 -17.41
N LEU A 116 -9.91 7.63 -18.04
CA LEU A 116 -11.05 7.02 -18.70
C LEU A 116 -11.56 5.85 -17.87
N GLN A 117 -12.81 5.95 -17.38
CA GLN A 117 -13.47 4.85 -16.70
C GLN A 117 -14.38 4.08 -17.66
N ARG A 118 -14.34 2.75 -17.58
CA ARG A 118 -15.17 1.84 -18.37
C ARG A 118 -15.69 0.68 -17.52
N LEU A 119 -16.84 0.17 -17.94
CA LEU A 119 -17.42 -1.06 -17.40
C LEU A 119 -17.29 -2.14 -18.48
N ALA A 120 -16.74 -3.28 -18.11
CA ALA A 120 -16.59 -4.43 -18.98
C ALA A 120 -16.97 -5.72 -18.25
N GLU A 121 -17.33 -6.75 -19.02
CA GLU A 121 -17.53 -8.10 -18.49
C GLU A 121 -16.30 -8.94 -18.80
N MET A 122 -15.66 -9.48 -17.76
CA MET A 122 -14.45 -10.28 -17.90
C MET A 122 -14.69 -11.70 -17.41
N ASP A 123 -13.97 -12.68 -17.98
CA ASP A 123 -13.96 -14.02 -17.39
C ASP A 123 -13.30 -13.98 -16.01
N ALA A 124 -13.97 -14.55 -15.00
CA ALA A 124 -13.42 -14.64 -13.66
C ALA A 124 -12.07 -15.38 -13.62
N ALA A 125 -11.86 -16.33 -14.54
CA ALA A 125 -10.58 -17.02 -14.70
C ALA A 125 -9.48 -16.09 -15.25
N SER A 126 -9.82 -15.14 -16.11
CA SER A 126 -8.86 -14.19 -16.69
C SER A 126 -8.34 -13.19 -15.67
N LEU A 127 -9.15 -12.81 -14.66
CA LEU A 127 -8.69 -11.95 -13.57
C LEU A 127 -7.47 -12.51 -12.82
N LYS A 128 -7.28 -13.84 -12.80
CA LYS A 128 -6.09 -14.47 -12.20
C LYS A 128 -4.79 -14.17 -12.96
N LYS A 129 -4.90 -13.78 -14.24
CA LYS A 129 -3.75 -13.34 -15.05
C LYS A 129 -3.34 -11.90 -14.73
N GLY A 130 -4.08 -11.20 -13.88
CA GLY A 130 -3.79 -9.83 -13.45
C GLY A 130 -3.72 -8.86 -14.63
N ARG A 131 -2.65 -8.08 -14.69
CA ARG A 131 -2.45 -7.02 -15.70
C ARG A 131 -2.62 -7.48 -17.13
N ARG A 132 -2.13 -8.67 -17.48
CA ARG A 132 -2.21 -9.20 -18.85
C ARG A 132 -3.65 -9.40 -19.35
N ALA A 133 -4.61 -9.63 -18.46
CA ALA A 133 -6.01 -9.75 -18.88
C ALA A 133 -6.61 -8.41 -19.29
N PHE A 134 -6.05 -7.30 -18.79
CA PHE A 134 -6.51 -5.95 -19.11
C PHE A 134 -5.78 -5.34 -20.29
N ASP A 135 -4.55 -5.78 -20.63
CA ASP A 135 -3.83 -5.27 -21.80
C ASP A 135 -4.68 -5.44 -23.09
N ASP A 136 -5.23 -6.65 -23.29
CA ASP A 136 -6.13 -6.96 -24.40
C ASP A 136 -7.42 -6.11 -24.38
N GLU A 137 -7.93 -5.78 -23.19
CA GLU A 137 -9.17 -5.03 -23.02
C GLU A 137 -8.97 -3.53 -23.21
N ILE A 138 -7.83 -3.01 -22.78
CA ILE A 138 -7.40 -1.63 -22.97
C ILE A 138 -7.21 -1.36 -24.45
N GLU A 139 -6.53 -2.25 -25.18
CA GLU A 139 -6.31 -2.12 -26.62
C GLU A 139 -7.64 -2.14 -27.42
N ARG A 140 -8.63 -2.91 -26.95
CA ARG A 140 -9.96 -2.97 -27.59
C ARG A 140 -10.90 -1.83 -27.22
N GLN A 141 -10.87 -1.36 -25.97
CA GLN A 141 -11.88 -0.43 -25.45
C GLN A 141 -11.41 1.01 -25.33
N THR A 142 -10.12 1.28 -25.51
CA THR A 142 -9.54 2.62 -25.34
C THR A 142 -8.65 2.98 -26.51
N PRO A 143 -8.49 4.29 -26.81
CA PRO A 143 -7.54 4.74 -27.83
C PRO A 143 -6.07 4.69 -27.36
N PHE A 144 -5.79 4.08 -26.21
CA PHE A 144 -4.47 4.09 -25.59
C PHE A 144 -3.75 2.76 -25.78
N ALA A 145 -2.43 2.84 -25.94
CA ALA A 145 -1.58 1.66 -25.94
C ALA A 145 -1.38 1.13 -24.49
N PRO A 146 -1.50 -0.18 -24.22
CA PRO A 146 -1.38 -0.75 -22.88
C PRO A 146 -0.04 -0.50 -22.16
N ASP A 147 1.01 -0.15 -22.89
CA ASP A 147 2.34 0.19 -22.37
C ASP A 147 2.50 1.68 -22.01
N LYS A 148 1.54 2.53 -22.39
CA LYS A 148 1.54 3.99 -22.14
C LYS A 148 0.52 4.42 -21.10
N VAL A 149 -0.05 3.48 -20.37
CA VAL A 149 -1.10 3.74 -19.40
C VAL A 149 -0.87 3.01 -18.09
N ASP A 150 -1.25 3.71 -17.03
CA ASP A 150 -1.52 3.14 -15.73
C ASP A 150 -3.00 2.80 -15.66
N PHE A 151 -3.35 1.68 -15.04
CA PHE A 151 -4.74 1.31 -14.86
C PHE A 151 -4.98 0.67 -13.49
N GLY A 152 -6.21 0.83 -13.02
CA GLY A 152 -6.75 0.14 -11.87
C GLY A 152 -8.08 -0.50 -12.22
N TYR A 153 -8.49 -1.51 -11.46
CA TYR A 153 -9.78 -2.14 -11.65
C TYR A 153 -10.42 -2.56 -10.33
N ALA A 154 -11.74 -2.65 -10.35
CA ALA A 154 -12.56 -3.14 -9.25
C ALA A 154 -13.65 -4.06 -9.81
N VAL A 155 -13.79 -5.24 -9.21
CA VAL A 155 -14.92 -6.14 -9.50
C VAL A 155 -16.16 -5.57 -8.83
N THR A 156 -17.18 -5.24 -9.61
CA THR A 156 -18.38 -4.52 -9.12
C THR A 156 -19.54 -5.45 -8.77
N GLY A 157 -19.42 -6.74 -9.07
CA GLY A 157 -20.47 -7.72 -8.86
C GLY A 157 -19.99 -9.17 -8.83
N LYS A 158 -20.93 -10.10 -8.66
CA LYS A 158 -20.65 -11.54 -8.65
C LYS A 158 -20.54 -12.08 -10.07
N ALA A 159 -19.91 -13.25 -10.19
CA ALA A 159 -19.88 -13.97 -11.46
C ALA A 159 -21.30 -14.42 -11.84
N ASP A 160 -21.62 -14.32 -13.11
CA ASP A 160 -22.84 -14.87 -13.69
C ASP A 160 -22.74 -16.39 -13.88
N ALA A 161 -23.81 -17.00 -14.39
CA ALA A 161 -23.86 -18.44 -14.66
C ALA A 161 -22.85 -18.90 -15.73
N ARG A 162 -22.29 -17.97 -16.53
CA ARG A 162 -21.30 -18.23 -17.58
C ARG A 162 -19.86 -17.97 -17.09
N GLY A 163 -19.67 -17.58 -15.83
CA GLY A 163 -18.37 -17.28 -15.25
C GLY A 163 -17.82 -15.89 -15.59
N LYS A 164 -18.66 -14.99 -16.13
CA LYS A 164 -18.32 -13.58 -16.40
C LYS A 164 -18.59 -12.73 -15.15
N VAL A 165 -17.70 -11.78 -14.88
CA VAL A 165 -17.83 -10.82 -13.78
C VAL A 165 -17.82 -9.40 -14.32
N PRO A 166 -18.69 -8.51 -13.82
CA PRO A 166 -18.63 -7.11 -14.17
C PRO A 166 -17.43 -6.45 -13.46
N VAL A 167 -16.67 -5.69 -14.23
CA VAL A 167 -15.45 -5.02 -13.79
C VAL A 167 -15.52 -3.56 -14.21
N ALA A 168 -15.33 -2.66 -13.24
CA ALA A 168 -15.00 -1.28 -13.52
C ALA A 168 -13.48 -1.17 -13.63
N PHE A 169 -12.98 -0.61 -14.72
CA PHE A 169 -11.57 -0.29 -14.84
C PHE A 169 -11.38 1.17 -15.22
N THR A 170 -10.30 1.74 -14.72
CA THR A 170 -9.91 3.13 -14.96
C THR A 170 -8.52 3.11 -15.56
N VAL A 171 -8.36 3.82 -16.67
CA VAL A 171 -7.09 3.96 -17.39
C VAL A 171 -6.67 5.42 -17.36
N ILE A 172 -5.41 5.68 -17.07
CA ILE A 172 -4.83 7.02 -17.02
C ILE A 172 -3.55 7.01 -17.86
N PRO A 173 -3.33 7.97 -18.78
CA PRO A 173 -2.07 8.08 -19.49
C PRO A 173 -0.91 8.28 -18.52
N THR A 174 0.15 7.46 -18.62
CA THR A 174 1.31 7.56 -17.70
C THR A 174 1.96 8.94 -17.77
N ALA A 175 2.02 9.55 -18.96
CA ALA A 175 2.52 10.92 -19.14
C ALA A 175 1.72 11.96 -18.33
N ALA A 176 0.41 11.77 -18.17
CA ALA A 176 -0.42 12.67 -17.38
C ALA A 176 -0.16 12.50 -15.87
N VAL A 177 0.18 11.29 -15.41
CA VAL A 177 0.62 11.04 -14.03
C VAL A 177 1.99 11.67 -13.79
N GLU A 178 2.92 11.52 -14.72
CA GLU A 178 4.26 12.13 -14.65
C GLU A 178 4.20 13.66 -14.63
N GLU A 179 3.31 14.27 -15.42
CA GLU A 179 3.10 15.73 -15.41
C GLU A 179 2.62 16.24 -14.04
N VAL A 180 1.78 15.48 -13.36
CA VAL A 180 1.35 15.82 -12.00
C VAL A 180 2.48 15.70 -10.98
N LEU A 181 3.43 14.78 -11.20
CA LEU A 181 4.54 14.53 -10.29
C LEU A 181 5.74 15.47 -10.49
N ALA A 182 5.80 16.20 -11.62
CA ALA A 182 6.90 17.08 -12.01
C ALA A 182 6.87 18.47 -11.33
#